data_AF-A0A962AZ75-F1
#
_entry.id   AF-A0A962AZ75-F1
#
_cell.length_a   1.000
_cell.length_b   1.000
_cell.length_c   1.000
_cell.angle_alpha   90.00
_cell.angle_beta   90.00
_cell.angle_gamma   90.00
#
_symmetry.space_group_name_H-M   'P 1'
#
loop_
_entity.id
_entity.type
_entity.pdbx_description
1 polymer ?
#
loop_
_entity_poly.entity_id
_entity_poly.type
_entity_poly.pdbx_seq_one_letter_code
_entity_poly.pdbx_strand_id
1 'polypeptide(L)'
;MGKPDPRTNAYRSDLASQALKGKVDADRYVKGDLRRVAAALAPVRQRPDALAAMDTEAFHGETVRVFDVADDWAWVQLERDGYVGYMPNASLVEDLAAPTHRLVALGSFVYPEPDIKTPPLMQLPLNALVRVVDESDRFARLATGGHVIRRHLATIERVARDFVDVAEQFLGTPYLWGGRTRLGIDCSGLVQTSLEAAGIACPRDSDMQKATLGMEVLVPQDLEGLQRGDLVFWQGHVAIMSDGIMLLHANAHHMSTVIEPLHEAASRIAKTGGPITTVRRLPSLTGREV
;
A
#
# COMPACT_ATOMS: atom_id res chain seq x y z
N MET A 1 -17.77 9.11 -22.91
CA MET A 1 -17.07 8.65 -21.69
C MET A 1 -15.79 9.46 -21.57
N GLY A 2 -15.44 9.92 -20.36
CA GLY A 2 -14.18 10.64 -20.15
C GLY A 2 -12.97 9.73 -20.41
N LYS A 3 -11.78 10.32 -20.56
CA LYS A 3 -10.54 9.53 -20.63
C LYS A 3 -10.37 8.70 -19.35
N PRO A 4 -9.92 7.43 -19.41
CA PRO A 4 -9.60 6.65 -18.23
C PRO A 4 -8.56 7.35 -17.36
N ASP A 5 -8.59 7.14 -16.04
CA ASP A 5 -7.60 7.73 -15.13
C ASP A 5 -6.21 7.13 -15.40
N PRO A 6 -5.20 7.93 -15.80
CA PRO A 6 -3.88 7.42 -16.15
C PRO A 6 -3.14 6.80 -14.96
N ARG A 7 -3.52 7.10 -13.71
CA ARG A 7 -2.93 6.49 -12.51
C ARG A 7 -3.22 5.00 -12.43
N THR A 8 -4.35 4.54 -12.99
CA THR A 8 -4.77 3.12 -12.94
C THR A 8 -4.94 2.48 -14.32
N ASN A 9 -4.66 3.23 -15.38
CA ASN A 9 -4.75 2.78 -16.75
C ASN A 9 -3.44 3.11 -17.46
N ALA A 10 -2.66 2.08 -17.81
CA ALA A 10 -1.34 2.28 -18.39
C ALA A 10 -1.44 2.81 -19.83
N TYR A 11 -1.41 4.13 -20.00
CA TYR A 11 -1.22 4.78 -21.29
C TYR A 11 -0.38 6.06 -21.22
N ARG A 12 0.39 6.29 -22.29
CA ARG A 12 1.08 7.51 -22.70
C ARG A 12 0.75 7.75 -24.18
N SER A 13 1.15 8.89 -24.74
CA SER A 13 0.92 9.16 -26.17
C SER A 13 1.66 8.20 -27.09
N ASP A 14 2.86 7.75 -26.69
CA ASP A 14 3.69 6.83 -27.46
C ASP A 14 3.29 5.36 -27.27
N LEU A 15 2.82 4.98 -26.08
CA LEU A 15 2.54 3.58 -25.74
C LEU A 15 1.37 3.43 -24.77
N ALA A 16 0.50 2.46 -25.04
CA ALA A 16 -0.55 2.05 -24.13
C ALA A 16 -0.61 0.53 -23.93
N SER A 17 -1.24 0.09 -22.84
CA SER A 17 -1.62 -1.29 -22.64
C SER A 17 -2.58 -1.75 -23.75
N GLN A 18 -2.39 -2.98 -24.23
CA GLN A 18 -3.25 -3.61 -25.23
C GLN A 18 -4.74 -3.64 -24.82
N ALA A 19 -5.03 -3.67 -23.51
CA ALA A 19 -6.39 -3.63 -22.98
C ALA A 19 -7.11 -2.27 -23.18
N LEU A 20 -6.36 -1.22 -23.55
CA LEU A 20 -6.89 0.13 -23.79
C LEU A 20 -7.04 0.46 -25.29
N LYS A 21 -6.78 -0.49 -26.18
CA LYS A 21 -6.97 -0.29 -27.62
C LYS A 21 -8.42 0.09 -27.92
N GLY A 22 -8.62 1.23 -28.61
CA GLY A 22 -9.93 1.81 -28.89
C GLY A 22 -10.57 2.59 -27.73
N LYS A 23 -9.90 2.69 -26.58
CA LYS A 23 -10.32 3.53 -25.43
C LYS A 23 -9.45 4.78 -25.26
N VAL A 24 -8.19 4.68 -25.65
CA VAL A 24 -7.20 5.78 -25.63
C VAL A 24 -6.40 5.74 -26.93
N ASP A 25 -5.90 6.89 -27.37
CA ASP A 25 -5.01 7.00 -28.52
C ASP A 25 -3.55 6.87 -28.08
N ALA A 26 -2.79 5.98 -28.74
CA ALA A 26 -1.35 5.82 -28.56
C ALA A 26 -0.70 5.28 -29.85
N ASP A 27 0.58 5.59 -30.08
CA ASP A 27 1.29 5.15 -31.29
C ASP A 27 1.42 3.62 -31.36
N ARG A 28 1.62 2.94 -30.22
CA ARG A 28 1.64 1.48 -30.11
C ARG A 28 0.89 0.96 -28.88
N TYR A 29 0.44 -0.29 -28.99
CA TYR A 29 -0.23 -1.02 -27.91
C TYR A 29 0.51 -2.32 -27.61
N VAL A 30 0.85 -2.56 -26.34
CA VAL A 30 1.61 -3.76 -25.94
C VAL A 30 0.93 -4.47 -24.77
N LYS A 31 1.11 -5.79 -24.69
CA LYS A 31 0.56 -6.61 -23.58
C LYS A 31 1.28 -6.36 -22.26
N GLY A 32 2.58 -6.08 -22.33
CA GLY A 32 3.48 -6.03 -21.19
C GLY A 32 3.80 -7.41 -20.61
N ASP A 33 4.94 -7.51 -19.94
CA ASP A 33 5.46 -8.73 -19.36
C ASP A 33 5.35 -8.69 -17.84
N LEU A 34 4.99 -9.82 -17.23
CA LEU A 34 4.94 -9.92 -15.79
C LEU A 34 6.35 -10.07 -15.22
N ARG A 35 6.63 -9.29 -14.17
CA ARG A 35 7.85 -9.36 -13.36
C ARG A 35 7.49 -9.37 -11.88
N ARG A 36 8.45 -9.77 -11.05
CA ARG A 36 8.35 -9.70 -9.59
C ARG A 36 9.30 -8.68 -9.03
N VAL A 37 8.87 -7.96 -8.01
CA VAL A 37 9.74 -7.07 -7.24
C VAL A 37 10.67 -7.93 -6.35
N ALA A 38 11.97 -7.88 -6.61
CA ALA A 38 12.99 -8.55 -5.80
C ALA A 38 13.61 -7.63 -4.75
N ALA A 39 13.57 -6.31 -4.95
CA ALA A 39 13.96 -5.36 -3.91
C ALA A 39 13.04 -5.48 -2.68
N ALA A 40 13.55 -5.16 -1.50
CA ALA A 40 12.72 -5.07 -0.30
C ALA A 40 11.55 -4.09 -0.46
N LEU A 41 11.86 -2.95 -1.07
CA LEU A 41 10.99 -1.81 -1.29
C LEU A 41 11.52 -1.06 -2.52
N ALA A 42 10.64 -0.67 -3.44
CA ALA A 42 11.01 0.12 -4.61
C ALA A 42 10.05 1.31 -4.79
N PRO A 43 10.56 2.53 -5.02
CA PRO A 43 9.69 3.67 -5.28
C PRO A 43 9.05 3.56 -6.66
N VAL A 44 7.78 3.97 -6.76
CA VAL A 44 7.06 4.16 -8.02
C VAL A 44 6.82 5.66 -8.20
N ARG A 45 7.37 6.20 -9.29
CA ARG A 45 7.49 7.64 -9.53
C ARG A 45 6.71 8.07 -10.77
N GLN A 46 6.40 9.36 -10.84
CA GLN A 46 5.71 9.98 -11.98
C GLN A 46 6.53 9.97 -13.28
N ARG A 47 7.86 9.99 -13.17
CA ARG A 47 8.81 10.07 -14.28
C ARG A 47 10.03 9.16 -14.02
N PRO A 48 10.77 8.74 -15.06
CA PRO A 48 11.98 7.93 -14.93
C PRO A 48 13.18 8.79 -14.48
N ASP A 49 13.06 9.36 -13.29
CA ASP A 49 14.05 10.23 -12.67
C ASP A 49 14.07 9.97 -11.16
N ALA A 50 15.26 9.77 -10.60
CA ALA A 50 15.45 9.47 -9.18
C ALA A 50 14.96 10.62 -8.28
N LEU A 51 14.91 11.85 -8.81
CA LEU A 51 14.43 13.05 -8.12
C LEU A 51 12.95 13.36 -8.39
N ALA A 52 12.28 12.62 -9.28
CA ALA A 52 10.85 12.81 -9.53
C ALA A 52 10.01 12.46 -8.29
N ALA A 53 8.87 13.13 -8.14
CA ALA A 53 7.91 12.83 -7.08
C ALA A 53 7.54 11.34 -7.09
N MET A 54 7.50 10.76 -5.89
CA MET A 54 7.03 9.40 -5.64
C MET A 54 5.53 9.43 -5.41
N ASP A 55 4.80 8.55 -6.09
CA ASP A 55 3.36 8.40 -5.89
C ASP A 55 3.06 7.24 -4.95
N THR A 56 3.85 6.17 -5.04
CA THR A 56 3.66 4.97 -4.21
C THR A 56 4.95 4.16 -4.10
N GLU A 57 4.87 3.04 -3.39
CA GLU A 57 5.95 2.07 -3.24
C GLU A 57 5.46 0.68 -3.68
N ALA A 58 6.36 -0.12 -4.23
CA ALA A 58 6.15 -1.53 -4.52
C ALA A 58 6.96 -2.39 -3.54
N PHE A 59 6.35 -3.45 -3.02
CA PHE A 59 6.94 -4.31 -1.99
C PHE A 59 7.56 -5.57 -2.58
N HIS A 60 8.54 -6.14 -1.87
CA HIS A 60 9.11 -7.43 -2.22
C HIS A 60 8.04 -8.49 -2.48
N GLY A 61 8.23 -9.25 -3.56
CA GLY A 61 7.36 -10.33 -3.99
C GLY A 61 6.08 -9.89 -4.69
N GLU A 62 5.76 -8.59 -4.75
CA GLU A 62 4.64 -8.10 -5.55
C GLU A 62 4.87 -8.35 -7.04
N THR A 63 3.78 -8.63 -7.76
CA THR A 63 3.83 -8.79 -9.22
C THR A 63 3.50 -7.45 -9.88
N VAL A 64 4.27 -7.11 -10.90
CA VAL A 64 4.08 -5.92 -11.74
C VAL A 64 4.04 -6.33 -13.20
N ARG A 65 3.36 -5.54 -14.02
CA ARG A 65 3.36 -5.65 -15.47
C ARG A 65 4.23 -4.55 -16.04
N VAL A 66 5.31 -4.91 -16.72
CA VAL A 66 6.24 -3.99 -17.37
C VAL A 66 5.81 -3.80 -18.81
N PHE A 67 5.63 -2.56 -19.26
CA PHE A 67 5.29 -2.27 -20.66
C PHE A 67 6.45 -1.67 -21.46
N ASP A 68 7.41 -1.05 -20.77
CA ASP A 68 8.52 -0.35 -21.39
C ASP A 68 9.72 -0.33 -20.44
N VAL A 69 10.93 -0.49 -20.97
CA VAL A 69 12.19 -0.38 -20.23
C VAL A 69 13.15 0.51 -21.01
N ALA A 70 13.63 1.57 -20.37
CA ALA A 70 14.60 2.51 -20.93
C ALA A 70 15.45 3.13 -19.81
N ASP A 71 16.75 3.30 -20.06
CA ASP A 71 17.68 4.00 -19.16
C ASP A 71 17.59 3.56 -17.68
N ASP A 72 17.59 2.24 -17.43
CA ASP A 72 17.44 1.60 -16.11
C ASP A 72 16.08 1.76 -15.41
N TRP A 73 15.09 2.36 -16.09
CA TRP A 73 13.72 2.48 -15.60
C TRP A 73 12.78 1.52 -16.31
N ALA A 74 11.86 0.95 -15.54
CA ALA A 74 10.71 0.21 -16.03
C ALA A 74 9.46 1.06 -15.84
N TRP A 75 8.67 1.25 -16.89
CA TRP A 75 7.32 1.79 -16.78
C TRP A 75 6.34 0.64 -16.60
N VAL A 76 5.67 0.63 -15.45
CA VAL A 76 4.96 -0.54 -14.93
C VAL A 76 3.54 -0.20 -14.51
N GLN A 77 2.72 -1.24 -14.42
CA GLN A 77 1.48 -1.26 -13.65
C GLN A 77 1.59 -2.29 -12.53
N LEU A 78 1.27 -1.89 -11.30
CA LEU A 78 1.24 -2.79 -10.14
C LEU A 78 -0.01 -3.67 -10.23
N GLU A 79 0.13 -5.00 -10.13
CA GLU A 79 -1.05 -5.88 -10.19
C GLU A 79 -1.90 -5.81 -8.89
N ARG A 80 -1.34 -5.27 -7.80
CA ARG A 80 -1.99 -5.14 -6.49
C ARG A 80 -3.20 -4.20 -6.52
N ASP A 81 -3.02 -3.00 -7.05
CA ASP A 81 -3.99 -1.90 -7.02
C ASP A 81 -4.17 -1.21 -8.39
N GLY A 82 -3.46 -1.70 -9.41
CA GLY A 82 -3.49 -1.15 -10.76
C GLY A 82 -2.66 0.12 -10.95
N TYR A 83 -1.92 0.58 -9.94
CA TYR A 83 -1.21 1.87 -10.03
C TYR A 83 -0.11 1.83 -11.10
N VAL A 84 0.01 2.91 -11.87
CA VAL A 84 0.95 3.03 -13.00
C VAL A 84 2.04 4.04 -12.66
N GLY A 85 3.29 3.71 -12.96
CA GLY A 85 4.41 4.63 -12.78
C GLY A 85 5.74 4.03 -13.20
N TYR A 86 6.83 4.72 -12.85
CA TYR A 86 8.20 4.32 -13.16
C TYR A 86 8.90 3.79 -11.91
N MET A 87 9.60 2.68 -12.04
CA MET A 87 10.45 2.13 -10.97
C MET A 87 11.80 1.66 -11.52
N PRO A 88 12.84 1.52 -10.68
CA PRO A 88 14.12 0.99 -11.13
C PRO A 88 13.96 -0.43 -11.69
N ASN A 89 14.40 -0.66 -12.92
CA ASN A 89 14.35 -1.98 -13.56
C ASN A 89 15.17 -3.02 -12.78
N ALA A 90 16.26 -2.60 -12.14
CA ALA A 90 17.08 -3.46 -11.28
C ALA A 90 16.34 -4.01 -10.05
N SER A 91 15.17 -3.46 -9.70
CA SER A 91 14.33 -3.98 -8.62
C SER A 91 13.48 -5.18 -9.04
N LEU A 92 13.52 -5.58 -10.32
CA LEU A 92 12.64 -6.58 -10.92
C LEU A 92 13.38 -7.86 -11.32
N VAL A 93 12.68 -9.00 -11.20
CA VAL A 93 13.14 -10.32 -11.66
C VAL A 93 12.05 -11.03 -12.47
N GLU A 94 12.45 -12.03 -13.24
CA GLU A 94 11.54 -12.84 -14.07
C GLU A 94 10.90 -14.01 -13.32
N ASP A 95 11.37 -14.35 -12.11
CA ASP A 95 10.79 -15.44 -11.33
C ASP A 95 9.39 -15.07 -10.83
N LEU A 96 8.39 -15.76 -11.39
CA LEU A 96 6.98 -15.58 -11.08
C LEU A 96 6.41 -16.65 -10.13
N ALA A 97 7.24 -17.53 -9.57
CA ALA A 97 6.78 -18.60 -8.67
C ALA A 97 6.01 -18.04 -7.47
N ALA A 98 4.74 -18.41 -7.33
CA ALA A 98 3.80 -17.77 -6.41
C ALA A 98 4.32 -17.72 -4.96
N PRO A 99 4.13 -16.59 -4.25
CA PRO A 99 4.45 -16.51 -2.82
C PRO A 99 3.52 -17.43 -2.03
N THR A 100 4.05 -17.97 -0.93
CA THR A 100 3.28 -18.83 -0.01
C THR A 100 2.95 -18.10 1.29
N HIS A 101 3.69 -17.03 1.61
CA HIS A 101 3.60 -16.32 2.87
C HIS A 101 3.63 -14.80 2.67
N ARG A 102 3.14 -14.11 3.70
CA ARG A 102 3.16 -12.66 3.86
C ARG A 102 3.86 -12.30 5.15
N LEU A 103 4.61 -11.20 5.15
CA LEU A 103 5.08 -10.59 6.38
C LEU A 103 3.92 -9.92 7.11
N VAL A 104 3.73 -10.29 8.38
CA VAL A 104 2.67 -9.76 9.27
C VAL A 104 3.20 -8.88 10.39
N ALA A 105 4.52 -8.82 10.57
CA ALA A 105 5.16 -7.80 11.41
C ALA A 105 5.38 -6.51 10.60
N LEU A 106 5.43 -5.34 11.27
CA LEU A 106 5.74 -4.04 10.63
C LEU A 106 7.03 -4.04 9.81
N GLY A 107 8.00 -4.85 10.22
CA GLY A 107 9.18 -5.14 9.45
C GLY A 107 9.95 -6.33 10.01
N SER A 108 10.73 -6.98 9.15
CA SER A 108 11.64 -8.05 9.52
C SER A 108 12.86 -8.07 8.60
N PHE A 109 13.78 -8.99 8.86
CA PHE A 109 15.05 -9.09 8.17
C PHE A 109 15.17 -10.45 7.49
N VAL A 110 15.80 -10.44 6.32
CA VAL A 110 16.26 -11.66 5.65
C VAL A 110 17.73 -11.86 6.01
N TYR A 111 18.04 -12.95 6.69
CA TYR A 111 19.40 -13.31 7.07
C TYR A 111 19.98 -14.32 6.07
N PRO A 112 21.29 -14.27 5.76
CA PRO A 112 21.93 -15.28 4.91
C PRO A 112 21.84 -16.69 5.52
N GLU A 113 21.98 -16.79 6.84
CA GLU A 113 21.92 -18.02 7.64
C GLU A 113 20.83 -17.89 8.72
N PRO A 114 20.34 -18.99 9.33
CA PRO A 114 19.35 -18.92 10.41
C PRO A 114 19.98 -18.43 11.75
N ASP A 115 20.68 -17.30 11.71
CA ASP A 115 21.33 -16.65 12.84
C ASP A 115 21.07 -15.13 12.83
N ILE A 116 20.43 -14.64 13.90
CA ILE A 116 20.09 -13.23 14.09
C ILE A 116 21.32 -12.30 14.25
N LYS A 117 22.50 -12.87 14.50
CA LYS A 117 23.75 -12.11 14.63
C LYS A 117 24.42 -11.85 13.28
N THR A 118 23.98 -12.50 12.22
CA THR A 118 24.52 -12.27 10.88
C THR A 118 23.98 -10.96 10.29
N PRO A 119 24.78 -10.19 9.53
CA PRO A 119 24.28 -9.01 8.83
C PRO A 119 23.14 -9.39 7.89
N PRO A 120 21.96 -8.74 8.00
CA PRO A 120 20.83 -9.06 7.16
C PRO A 120 21.07 -8.60 5.71
N LEU A 121 20.56 -9.38 4.76
CA LEU A 121 20.59 -9.09 3.32
C LEU A 121 19.66 -7.92 2.96
N MET A 122 18.50 -7.87 3.60
CA MET A 122 17.50 -6.81 3.41
C MET A 122 16.48 -6.78 4.56
N GLN A 123 15.75 -5.67 4.66
CA GLN A 123 14.63 -5.50 5.59
C GLN A 123 13.31 -5.50 4.81
N LEU A 124 12.43 -6.45 5.10
CA LEU A 124 11.11 -6.56 4.48
C LEU A 124 10.06 -5.78 5.30
N PRO A 125 9.16 -5.02 4.66
CA PRO A 125 8.04 -4.35 5.33
C PRO A 125 6.85 -5.30 5.54
N LEU A 126 5.90 -4.88 6.38
CA LEU A 126 4.54 -5.46 6.42
C LEU A 126 3.99 -5.63 4.99
N ASN A 127 3.25 -6.71 4.76
CA ASN A 127 2.66 -7.09 3.47
C ASN A 127 3.65 -7.54 2.38
N ALA A 128 4.96 -7.52 2.62
CA ALA A 128 5.92 -8.16 1.73
C ALA A 128 5.59 -9.65 1.54
N LEU A 129 5.74 -10.13 0.30
CA LEU A 129 5.36 -11.48 -0.11
C LEU A 129 6.61 -12.33 -0.29
N VAL A 130 6.62 -13.53 0.28
CA VAL A 130 7.75 -14.45 0.17
C VAL A 130 7.30 -15.87 -0.12
N ARG A 131 8.18 -16.66 -0.75
CA ARG A 131 7.98 -18.09 -0.94
C ARG A 131 8.85 -18.86 0.04
N VAL A 132 8.22 -19.42 1.07
CA VAL A 132 8.87 -20.32 2.03
C VAL A 132 8.93 -21.73 1.44
N VAL A 133 10.09 -22.36 1.53
CA VAL A 133 10.32 -23.74 1.05
C VAL A 133 10.56 -24.74 2.17
N ASP A 134 10.87 -24.24 3.37
CA ASP A 134 11.23 -25.02 4.53
C ASP A 134 11.15 -24.12 5.77
N GLU A 135 10.76 -24.68 6.91
CA GLU A 135 10.62 -23.90 8.14
C GLU A 135 10.87 -24.71 9.41
N SER A 136 11.36 -24.01 10.41
CA SER A 136 11.51 -24.46 11.79
C SER A 136 10.69 -23.53 12.70
N ASP A 137 10.63 -23.83 13.99
CA ASP A 137 9.97 -22.98 14.98
C ASP A 137 10.49 -21.54 14.99
N ARG A 138 11.76 -21.32 14.62
CA ARG A 138 12.42 -20.01 14.70
C ARG A 138 12.54 -19.30 13.36
N PHE A 139 12.93 -20.01 12.31
CA PHE A 139 13.20 -19.43 10.99
C PHE A 139 12.46 -20.16 9.88
N ALA A 140 12.01 -19.39 8.89
CA ALA A 140 11.53 -19.86 7.60
C ALA A 140 12.61 -19.59 6.53
N ARG A 141 12.97 -20.60 5.75
CA ARG A 141 13.91 -20.49 4.63
C ARG A 141 13.16 -20.15 3.35
N LEU A 142 13.66 -19.15 2.63
CA LEU A 142 13.04 -18.66 1.40
C LEU A 142 13.56 -19.42 0.17
N ALA A 143 12.72 -19.53 -0.86
CA ALA A 143 13.08 -20.13 -2.15
C ALA A 143 14.25 -19.41 -2.84
N THR A 144 14.33 -18.09 -2.66
CA THR A 144 15.39 -17.21 -3.17
C THR A 144 16.68 -17.28 -2.36
N GLY A 145 16.74 -18.14 -1.33
CA GLY A 145 17.77 -18.13 -0.32
C GLY A 145 17.48 -17.14 0.82
N GLY A 146 18.19 -17.33 1.92
CA GLY A 146 18.02 -16.56 3.14
C GLY A 146 16.89 -17.05 4.05
N HIS A 147 16.82 -16.45 5.24
CA HIS A 147 16.01 -16.90 6.36
C HIS A 147 15.30 -15.72 7.02
N VAL A 148 14.02 -15.86 7.31
CA VAL A 148 13.20 -14.85 8.02
C VAL A 148 12.71 -15.45 9.33
N ILE A 149 12.53 -14.63 10.36
CA ILE A 149 11.95 -15.09 11.63
C ILE A 149 10.52 -15.61 11.39
N ARG A 150 10.28 -16.89 11.69
CA ARG A 150 9.02 -17.59 11.38
C ARG A 150 7.78 -16.91 11.95
N ARG A 151 7.88 -16.36 13.16
CA ARG A 151 6.76 -15.69 13.84
C ARG A 151 6.34 -14.36 13.19
N HIS A 152 7.14 -13.81 12.29
CA HIS A 152 6.82 -12.58 11.55
C HIS A 152 6.10 -12.87 10.23
N LEU A 153 5.88 -14.15 9.91
CA LEU A 153 5.22 -14.60 8.69
C LEU A 153 3.88 -15.27 9.02
N ALA A 154 2.94 -15.14 8.09
CA ALA A 154 1.73 -15.95 8.01
C ALA A 154 1.57 -16.50 6.58
N THR A 155 0.83 -17.59 6.41
CA THR A 155 0.45 -18.05 5.06
C THR A 155 -0.38 -16.99 4.36
N ILE A 156 -0.43 -17.01 3.03
CA ILE A 156 -1.08 -15.93 2.27
C ILE A 156 -2.58 -15.81 2.57
N GLU A 157 -3.22 -16.91 2.94
CA GLU A 157 -4.64 -17.00 3.28
C GLU A 157 -4.96 -16.34 4.64
N ARG A 158 -4.00 -16.31 5.55
CA ARG A 158 -4.21 -15.76 6.89
C ARG A 158 -4.08 -14.24 6.86
N VAL A 159 -5.16 -13.57 7.25
CA VAL A 159 -5.28 -12.11 7.27
C VAL A 159 -5.55 -11.58 8.68
N ALA A 160 -5.27 -10.30 8.90
CA ALA A 160 -5.65 -9.60 10.12
C ALA A 160 -7.18 -9.52 10.24
N ARG A 161 -7.69 -9.65 11.48
CA ARG A 161 -9.13 -9.60 11.75
C ARG A 161 -9.66 -8.17 11.78
N ASP A 162 -8.84 -7.25 12.26
CA ASP A 162 -9.15 -5.83 12.34
C ASP A 162 -8.00 -5.04 11.71
N PHE A 163 -8.30 -4.28 10.66
CA PHE A 163 -7.30 -3.44 10.01
C PHE A 163 -6.93 -2.22 10.86
N VAL A 164 -7.78 -1.83 11.81
CA VAL A 164 -7.50 -0.71 12.71
C VAL A 164 -6.40 -1.12 13.70
N ASP A 165 -6.38 -2.37 14.19
CA ASP A 165 -5.27 -2.92 14.99
C ASP A 165 -3.94 -2.89 14.22
N VAL A 166 -4.00 -3.12 12.89
CA VAL A 166 -2.81 -3.00 12.03
C VAL A 166 -2.39 -1.54 11.89
N ALA A 167 -3.33 -0.63 11.68
CA ALA A 167 -3.06 0.79 11.55
C ALA A 167 -2.44 1.38 12.83
N GLU A 168 -2.93 0.97 14.01
CA GLU A 168 -2.44 1.45 15.31
C GLU A 168 -0.97 1.07 15.55
N GLN A 169 -0.47 -0.01 14.95
CA GLN A 169 0.95 -0.37 15.01
C GLN A 169 1.85 0.70 14.35
N PHE A 170 1.31 1.54 13.45
CA PHE A 170 2.07 2.62 12.81
C PHE A 170 2.16 3.88 13.66
N LEU A 171 1.62 3.94 14.88
CA LEU A 171 1.76 5.10 15.77
C LEU A 171 3.21 5.58 15.89
N GLY A 172 3.42 6.88 15.67
CA GLY A 172 4.74 7.51 15.65
C GLY A 172 5.53 7.36 14.34
N THR A 173 4.96 6.75 13.28
CA THR A 173 5.67 6.62 11.99
C THR A 173 5.77 8.00 11.36
N PRO A 174 6.96 8.45 10.91
CA PRO A 174 7.09 9.72 10.21
C PRO A 174 6.17 9.82 8.99
N TYR A 175 5.61 10.99 8.74
CA TYR A 175 4.87 11.23 7.51
C TYR A 175 5.83 11.27 6.32
N LEU A 176 5.55 10.45 5.29
CA LEU A 176 6.29 10.44 4.04
C LEU A 176 5.32 10.37 2.87
N TRP A 177 5.30 11.40 2.03
CA TRP A 177 4.52 11.41 0.80
C TRP A 177 4.87 10.21 -0.09
N GLY A 178 3.87 9.46 -0.52
CA GLY A 178 4.05 8.24 -1.31
C GLY A 178 4.36 7.00 -0.48
N GLY A 179 4.71 7.15 0.80
CA GLY A 179 5.17 6.08 1.68
C GLY A 179 4.06 5.14 2.16
N ARG A 180 4.41 3.86 2.34
CA ARG A 180 3.51 2.77 2.75
C ARG A 180 4.08 1.90 3.88
N THR A 181 5.14 2.32 4.55
CA THR A 181 5.89 1.48 5.50
C THR A 181 6.17 2.16 6.84
N ARG A 182 6.68 1.41 7.83
CA ARG A 182 7.09 1.96 9.13
C ARG A 182 8.31 2.90 9.05
N LEU A 183 9.00 2.97 7.91
CA LEU A 183 10.05 3.96 7.68
C LEU A 183 9.49 5.34 7.31
N GLY A 184 8.27 5.36 6.78
CA GLY A 184 7.57 6.56 6.37
C GLY A 184 6.25 6.19 5.70
N ILE A 185 5.17 6.87 6.08
CA ILE A 185 3.83 6.56 5.59
C ILE A 185 2.99 7.82 5.38
N ASP A 186 2.22 7.87 4.30
CA ASP A 186 1.20 8.91 4.12
C ASP A 186 -0.20 8.46 4.57
N CYS A 187 -1.14 9.39 4.53
CA CYS A 187 -2.50 9.18 5.00
C CYS A 187 -3.20 8.00 4.31
N SER A 188 -3.09 7.94 2.99
CA SER A 188 -3.73 6.91 2.17
C SER A 188 -2.94 5.61 2.14
N GLY A 189 -1.61 5.66 2.30
CA GLY A 189 -0.74 4.50 2.50
C GLY A 189 -1.03 3.78 3.82
N LEU A 190 -1.37 4.52 4.89
CA LEU A 190 -1.81 3.94 6.16
C LEU A 190 -3.12 3.15 6.00
N VAL A 191 -4.11 3.73 5.33
CA VAL A 191 -5.37 3.04 5.04
C VAL A 191 -5.13 1.81 4.16
N GLN A 192 -4.36 1.97 3.09
CA GLN A 192 -4.09 0.90 2.13
C GLN A 192 -3.36 -0.28 2.77
N THR A 193 -2.23 -0.05 3.44
CA THR A 193 -1.41 -1.13 4.02
C THR A 193 -2.16 -1.90 5.10
N SER A 194 -2.98 -1.21 5.90
CA SER A 194 -3.78 -1.85 6.94
C SER A 194 -4.92 -2.70 6.36
N LEU A 195 -5.62 -2.20 5.35
CA LEU A 195 -6.68 -2.96 4.67
C LEU A 195 -6.13 -4.17 3.92
N GLU A 196 -4.98 -4.03 3.27
CA GLU A 196 -4.29 -5.13 2.60
C GLU A 196 -3.90 -6.24 3.58
N ALA A 197 -3.42 -5.88 4.78
CA ALA A 197 -3.12 -6.85 5.83
C ALA A 197 -4.37 -7.60 6.33
N ALA A 198 -5.55 -6.96 6.25
CA ALA A 198 -6.85 -7.57 6.54
C ALA A 198 -7.50 -8.25 5.32
N GLY A 199 -6.79 -8.37 4.19
CA GLY A 199 -7.29 -9.01 2.98
C GLY A 199 -8.39 -8.22 2.27
N ILE A 200 -8.31 -6.89 2.31
CA ILE A 200 -9.25 -5.98 1.66
C ILE A 200 -8.47 -5.17 0.63
N ALA A 201 -8.85 -5.32 -0.65
CA ALA A 201 -8.26 -4.54 -1.73
C ALA A 201 -8.56 -3.04 -1.52
N CYS A 202 -7.53 -2.21 -1.64
CA CYS A 202 -7.62 -0.79 -1.39
C CYS A 202 -6.85 -0.01 -2.47
N PRO A 203 -7.50 0.94 -3.18
CA PRO A 203 -6.79 1.84 -4.08
C PRO A 203 -5.76 2.69 -3.34
N ARG A 204 -4.78 3.19 -4.07
CA ARG A 204 -3.65 3.93 -3.47
C ARG A 204 -4.01 5.31 -2.94
N ASP A 205 -4.77 6.08 -3.70
CA ASP A 205 -4.98 7.50 -3.43
C ASP A 205 -6.29 7.75 -2.67
N SER A 206 -6.29 8.77 -1.80
CA SER A 206 -7.44 9.09 -0.94
C SER A 206 -8.73 9.40 -1.72
N ASP A 207 -8.63 10.00 -2.91
CA ASP A 207 -9.78 10.27 -3.78
C ASP A 207 -10.38 8.98 -4.35
N MET A 208 -9.53 8.04 -4.77
CA MET A 208 -9.96 6.71 -5.23
C MET A 208 -10.57 5.90 -4.08
N GLN A 209 -9.94 5.93 -2.90
CA GLN A 209 -10.44 5.28 -1.69
C GLN A 209 -11.83 5.80 -1.31
N LYS A 210 -12.01 7.13 -1.31
CA LYS A 210 -13.31 7.78 -1.10
C LYS A 210 -14.37 7.28 -2.09
N ALA A 211 -14.00 7.14 -3.36
CA ALA A 211 -14.93 6.74 -4.42
C ALA A 211 -15.38 5.28 -4.31
N THR A 212 -14.50 4.36 -3.89
CA THR A 212 -14.73 2.92 -4.03
C THR A 212 -14.91 2.15 -2.72
N LEU A 213 -14.36 2.63 -1.59
CA LEU A 213 -14.37 1.86 -0.35
C LEU A 213 -15.68 2.04 0.41
N GLY A 214 -16.25 0.95 0.91
CA GLY A 214 -17.37 0.98 1.85
C GLY A 214 -18.62 1.68 1.32
N MET A 215 -19.57 1.87 2.23
CA MET A 215 -20.76 2.68 1.98
C MET A 215 -20.59 4.07 2.56
N GLU A 216 -21.16 5.06 1.89
CA GLU A 216 -21.22 6.41 2.44
C GLU A 216 -22.12 6.45 3.68
N VAL A 217 -21.64 7.11 4.73
CA VAL A 217 -22.38 7.38 5.95
C VAL A 217 -22.58 8.87 6.07
N LEU A 218 -23.79 9.27 6.48
CA LEU A 218 -24.10 10.66 6.78
C LEU A 218 -23.14 11.15 7.87
N VAL A 219 -22.49 12.29 7.64
CA VAL A 219 -21.63 12.94 8.64
C VAL A 219 -22.49 13.85 9.50
N PRO A 220 -22.76 13.52 10.78
CA PRO A 220 -23.55 14.38 11.65
C PRO A 220 -22.80 15.68 11.95
N GLN A 221 -23.52 16.76 12.23
CA GLN A 221 -22.89 18.06 12.53
C GLN A 221 -22.08 18.04 13.83
N ASP A 222 -22.49 17.22 14.79
CA ASP A 222 -21.82 16.98 16.07
C ASP A 222 -20.69 15.93 15.97
N LEU A 223 -20.52 15.30 14.80
CA LEU A 223 -19.57 14.21 14.55
C LEU A 223 -19.79 12.97 15.45
N GLU A 224 -20.97 12.83 16.05
CA GLU A 224 -21.33 11.65 16.85
C GLU A 224 -21.74 10.46 15.95
N GLY A 225 -21.78 9.26 16.51
CA GLY A 225 -22.26 8.06 15.80
C GLY A 225 -21.30 7.42 14.80
N LEU A 226 -20.07 7.95 14.70
CA LEU A 226 -18.96 7.28 14.03
C LEU A 226 -18.48 6.05 14.80
N GLN A 227 -17.86 5.13 14.08
CA GLN A 227 -17.46 3.82 14.59
C GLN A 227 -16.01 3.52 14.24
N ARG A 228 -15.37 2.64 15.03
CA ARG A 228 -14.06 2.07 14.71
C ARG A 228 -14.06 1.53 13.28
N GLY A 229 -13.07 1.96 12.50
CA GLY A 229 -12.90 1.58 11.10
C GLY A 229 -13.66 2.45 10.10
N ASP A 230 -14.43 3.45 10.53
CA ASP A 230 -14.91 4.48 9.61
C ASP A 230 -13.74 5.26 9.02
N LEU A 231 -13.78 5.50 7.71
CA LEU A 231 -12.81 6.30 6.99
C LEU A 231 -13.34 7.71 6.81
N VAL A 232 -12.61 8.71 7.31
CA VAL A 232 -12.99 10.13 7.23
C VAL A 232 -12.15 10.82 6.18
N PHE A 233 -12.79 11.47 5.22
CA PHE A 233 -12.12 12.08 4.06
C PHE A 233 -12.26 13.60 4.03
N TRP A 234 -11.15 14.26 3.73
CA TRP A 234 -11.07 15.66 3.31
C TRP A 234 -10.53 15.75 1.88
N GLN A 235 -10.48 16.94 1.30
CA GLN A 235 -9.78 17.13 0.04
C GLN A 235 -8.29 16.76 0.20
N GLY A 236 -7.87 15.66 -0.44
CA GLY A 236 -6.48 15.20 -0.42
C GLY A 236 -6.02 14.54 0.89
N HIS A 237 -6.93 14.21 1.82
CA HIS A 237 -6.57 13.57 3.09
C HIS A 237 -7.59 12.52 3.52
N VAL A 238 -7.12 11.46 4.18
CA VAL A 238 -7.95 10.40 4.74
C VAL A 238 -7.44 10.02 6.13
N ALA A 239 -8.35 9.57 6.98
CA ALA A 239 -8.06 9.10 8.32
C ALA A 239 -8.96 7.92 8.69
N ILE A 240 -8.57 7.17 9.72
CA ILE A 240 -9.30 6.01 10.25
C ILE A 240 -9.83 6.40 11.63
N MET A 241 -11.11 6.18 11.90
CA MET A 241 -11.63 6.24 13.26
C MET A 241 -11.10 5.04 14.06
N SER A 242 -10.31 5.28 15.12
CA SER A 242 -9.87 4.19 16.02
C SER A 242 -10.97 3.76 16.98
N ASP A 243 -11.87 4.67 17.31
CA ASP A 243 -13.11 4.39 18.05
C ASP A 243 -14.18 5.42 17.64
N GLY A 244 -15.23 5.64 18.44
CA GLY A 244 -16.28 6.61 18.11
C GLY A 244 -15.87 8.08 18.24
N ILE A 245 -14.69 8.38 18.77
CA ILE A 245 -14.22 9.73 19.12
C ILE A 245 -12.84 10.02 18.51
N MET A 246 -11.96 9.03 18.53
CA MET A 246 -10.54 9.19 18.23
C MET A 246 -10.24 8.89 16.76
N LEU A 247 -9.42 9.75 16.17
CA LEU A 247 -8.99 9.73 14.78
C LEU A 247 -7.51 9.31 14.71
N LEU A 248 -7.24 8.22 14.00
CA LEU A 248 -5.91 7.74 13.64
C LEU A 248 -5.55 8.19 12.22
N HIS A 249 -4.43 8.89 12.05
CA HIS A 249 -3.93 9.24 10.71
C HIS A 249 -2.44 9.55 10.67
N ALA A 250 -1.83 9.35 9.49
CA ALA A 250 -0.53 9.94 9.16
C ALA A 250 -0.75 11.32 8.54
N ASN A 251 -0.17 12.37 9.11
CA ASN A 251 -0.46 13.74 8.67
C ASN A 251 0.77 14.66 8.67
N ALA A 252 0.74 15.67 7.82
CA ALA A 252 1.80 16.66 7.66
C ALA A 252 1.80 17.77 8.75
N HIS A 253 0.77 17.84 9.61
CA HIS A 253 0.76 18.78 10.73
C HIS A 253 1.69 18.33 11.84
N HIS A 254 1.61 17.06 12.22
CA HIS A 254 2.45 16.40 13.21
C HIS A 254 3.72 15.79 12.60
N MET A 255 3.80 15.72 11.27
CA MET A 255 4.83 14.97 10.52
C MET A 255 4.97 13.53 11.00
N SER A 256 3.86 12.92 11.43
CA SER A 256 3.82 11.61 12.08
C SER A 256 2.43 10.97 12.00
N THR A 257 2.36 9.69 12.30
CA THR A 257 1.11 8.95 12.55
C THR A 257 0.69 9.12 14.00
N VAL A 258 -0.49 9.70 14.22
CA VAL A 258 -0.99 10.04 15.56
C VAL A 258 -2.44 9.59 15.74
N ILE A 259 -2.85 9.50 17.01
CA ILE A 259 -4.25 9.40 17.42
C ILE A 259 -4.62 10.67 18.18
N GLU A 260 -5.70 11.31 17.78
CA GLU A 260 -6.22 12.54 18.42
C GLU A 260 -7.75 12.62 18.29
N PRO A 261 -8.46 13.43 19.09
CA PRO A 261 -9.91 13.56 18.97
C PRO A 261 -10.33 14.11 17.60
N LEU A 262 -11.33 13.48 16.97
CA LEU A 262 -11.82 13.89 15.65
C LEU A 262 -12.27 15.36 15.63
N HIS A 263 -12.95 15.83 16.66
CA HIS A 263 -13.45 17.21 16.70
C HIS A 263 -12.32 18.25 16.65
N GLU A 264 -11.20 17.99 17.32
CA GLU A 264 -10.01 18.85 17.28
C GLU A 264 -9.35 18.82 15.91
N ALA A 265 -9.15 17.61 15.36
CA ALA A 265 -8.56 17.43 14.04
C ALA A 265 -9.42 18.08 12.94
N ALA A 266 -10.74 17.87 12.97
CA ALA A 266 -11.68 18.44 12.00
C ALA A 266 -11.68 19.97 12.07
N SER A 267 -11.71 20.56 13.26
CA SER A 267 -11.63 22.01 13.46
C SER A 267 -10.31 22.59 12.96
N ARG A 268 -9.19 21.88 13.17
CA ARG A 268 -7.87 22.30 12.69
C ARG A 268 -7.76 22.20 11.16
N ILE A 269 -8.15 21.06 10.57
CA ILE A 269 -8.07 20.81 9.12
C ILE A 269 -9.01 21.75 8.35
N ALA A 270 -10.19 22.08 8.89
CA ALA A 270 -11.12 23.00 8.26
C ALA A 270 -10.51 24.38 7.93
N LYS A 271 -9.50 24.81 8.70
CA LYS A 271 -8.82 26.10 8.48
C LYS A 271 -7.92 26.13 7.25
N THR A 272 -7.46 24.97 6.76
CA THR A 272 -6.47 24.88 5.68
C THR A 272 -6.86 23.92 4.56
N GLY A 273 -7.40 22.75 4.89
CA GLY A 273 -7.81 21.70 3.95
C GLY A 273 -9.32 21.61 3.69
N GLY A 274 -10.12 22.48 4.33
CA GLY A 274 -11.57 22.50 4.18
C GLY A 274 -12.30 21.47 5.05
N PRO A 275 -13.64 21.37 4.94
CA PRO A 275 -14.45 20.51 5.79
C PRO A 275 -14.27 19.03 5.46
N ILE A 276 -14.74 18.16 6.36
CA ILE A 276 -14.95 16.74 6.04
C ILE A 276 -15.87 16.67 4.82
N THR A 277 -15.44 15.93 3.80
CA THR A 277 -16.20 15.79 2.55
C THR A 277 -17.08 14.55 2.56
N THR A 278 -16.62 13.46 3.18
CA THR A 278 -17.31 12.16 3.15
C THR A 278 -16.80 11.29 4.30
N VAL A 279 -17.69 10.46 4.84
CA VAL A 279 -17.31 9.32 5.69
C VAL A 279 -17.72 8.03 4.99
N ARG A 280 -16.84 7.02 5.00
CA ARG A 280 -17.10 5.71 4.41
C ARG A 280 -16.97 4.63 5.49
N ARG A 281 -17.98 3.77 5.59
CA ARG A 281 -18.00 2.63 6.52
C ARG A 281 -17.79 1.34 5.75
N LEU A 282 -16.78 0.57 6.16
CA LEU A 282 -16.55 -0.76 5.64
C LEU A 282 -17.51 -1.76 6.31
N PRO A 283 -17.93 -2.83 5.62
CA PRO A 283 -18.70 -3.91 6.24
C PRO A 283 -17.93 -4.50 7.44
N SER A 284 -18.65 -4.87 8.50
CA SER A 284 -18.02 -5.44 9.71
C SER A 284 -17.14 -6.65 9.38
N LEU A 285 -15.92 -6.66 9.93
CA LEU A 285 -14.96 -7.76 9.76
C LEU A 285 -15.14 -8.88 10.78
N THR A 286 -16.08 -8.73 11.72
CA THR A 286 -16.45 -9.76 12.69
C THR A 286 -17.08 -10.96 11.97
N GLY A 287 -16.29 -11.98 11.65
CA GLY A 287 -16.79 -13.25 11.08
C GLY A 287 -15.93 -13.91 10.00
N ARG A 288 -14.76 -13.37 9.63
CA ARG A 288 -13.83 -14.10 8.75
C ARG A 288 -13.15 -15.23 9.54
N GLU A 289 -13.51 -16.47 9.23
CA GLU A 289 -12.86 -17.67 9.77
C GLU A 289 -11.38 -17.72 9.37
N VAL A 290 -10.55 -18.32 10.23
CA VAL A 290 -9.08 -18.43 10.12
C VAL A 290 -8.69 -19.56 9.17
#